data_AF-A0A927FKR8-F1
#
_entry.id   AF-A0A927FKR8-F1
#
_cell.length_a   1.000
_cell.length_b   1.000
_cell.length_c   1.000
_cell.angle_alpha   90.00
_cell.angle_beta   90.00
_cell.angle_gamma   90.00
#
_symmetry.space_group_name_H-M   'P 1'
#
loop_
_entity.id
_entity.type
_entity.pdbx_description
1 polymer ?
#
loop_
_entity_poly.entity_id
_entity_poly.type
_entity_poly.pdbx_seq_one_letter_code
_entity_poly.pdbx_strand_id
1 'polypeptide(L)'
;MTKILSKADILECHDMRFETVPVPEWGGSVRIRTLSGAERDAFEATLMKVVDGKRVPDMDNLRAKLLAATVVDEEDKQIFGVQDLVALGRKSAIAIDRIFGVAQRINGMAPDAVEDAIKNSTPGPSDGSISA
;
A
#
# COMPACT_ATOMS: atom_id res chain seq x y z
N MET A 1 20.99 3.90 30.42
CA MET A 1 19.89 3.07 30.97
C MET A 1 18.71 3.21 30.03
N THR A 2 18.29 2.13 29.37
CA THR A 2 17.12 2.13 28.50
C THR A 2 15.86 2.15 29.38
N LYS A 3 15.06 3.21 29.29
CA LYS A 3 13.77 3.30 30.01
C LYS A 3 12.85 2.21 29.47
N ILE A 4 12.35 1.32 30.34
CA ILE A 4 11.28 0.38 30.00
C ILE A 4 9.97 1.17 30.00
N LEU A 5 9.22 1.11 28.91
CA LEU A 5 7.95 1.83 28.75
C LEU A 5 6.80 1.10 29.44
N SER A 6 5.88 1.85 30.05
CA SER A 6 4.64 1.31 30.60
C SER A 6 3.58 1.19 29.50
N LYS A 7 2.50 0.45 29.77
CA LYS A 7 1.34 0.37 28.86
C LYS A 7 0.81 1.76 28.44
N ALA A 8 0.71 2.70 29.40
CA ALA A 8 0.27 4.06 29.13
C ALA A 8 1.25 4.80 28.21
N ASP A 9 2.55 4.75 28.50
CA ASP A 9 3.58 5.35 27.63
C ASP A 9 3.49 4.85 26.19
N ILE A 10 3.13 3.57 25.96
CA ILE A 10 3.00 2.99 24.61
C ILE A 10 1.70 3.43 23.93
N LEU A 11 0.57 3.41 24.64
CA LEU A 11 -0.74 3.76 24.07
C LEU A 11 -0.92 5.25 23.81
N GLU A 12 -0.22 6.10 24.57
CA GLU A 12 -0.25 7.57 24.40
C GLU A 12 0.84 8.08 23.44
N CYS A 13 1.73 7.20 22.98
CA CYS A 13 2.78 7.56 22.04
C CYS A 13 2.18 7.82 20.64
N HIS A 14 2.29 9.06 20.18
CA HIS A 14 2.00 9.42 18.79
C HIS A 14 3.22 9.13 17.92
N ASP A 15 3.39 7.86 17.55
CA ASP A 15 4.47 7.43 16.64
C ASP A 15 4.07 7.53 15.15
N MET A 16 2.82 7.89 14.85
CA MET A 16 2.35 8.06 13.49
C MET A 16 3.02 9.25 12.82
N ARG A 17 3.63 9.01 11.66
CA ARG A 17 4.22 10.05 10.82
C ARG A 17 3.38 10.28 9.59
N PHE A 18 3.34 11.53 9.14
CA PHE A 18 2.73 11.90 7.88
C PHE A 18 3.69 12.75 7.07
N GLU A 19 3.55 12.67 5.75
CA GLU A 19 4.31 13.46 4.79
C GLU A 19 3.36 13.97 3.70
N THR A 20 3.52 15.25 3.35
CA THR A 20 2.75 15.87 2.28
C THR A 20 3.56 15.82 0.99
N VAL A 21 3.04 15.13 -0.02
CA VAL A 21 3.70 14.95 -1.32
C VAL A 21 3.02 15.83 -2.36
N PRO A 22 3.73 16.76 -3.01
CA PRO A 22 3.18 17.52 -4.11
C PRO A 22 2.99 16.61 -5.34
N VAL A 23 1.79 16.67 -5.93
CA VAL A 23 1.40 15.94 -7.14
C VAL A 23 0.98 16.95 -8.21
N PRO A 24 1.93 17.51 -8.97
CA PRO A 24 1.64 18.55 -9.96
C PRO A 24 0.67 18.07 -11.05
N GLU A 25 0.64 16.78 -11.35
CA GLU A 25 -0.30 16.14 -12.28
C GLU A 25 -1.76 16.26 -11.84
N TRP A 26 -2.01 16.40 -10.55
CA TRP A 26 -3.35 16.61 -9.98
C TRP A 26 -3.57 18.08 -9.58
N GLY A 27 -2.58 18.95 -9.78
CA GLY A 27 -2.65 20.36 -9.42
C GLY A 27 -2.68 20.60 -7.91
N GLY A 28 -2.20 19.66 -7.10
CA GLY A 28 -2.31 19.75 -5.64
C GLY A 28 -1.29 18.88 -4.90
N SER A 29 -1.51 18.71 -3.60
CA SER A 29 -0.68 17.87 -2.73
C SER A 29 -1.52 16.80 -2.06
N VAL A 30 -0.89 15.66 -1.78
CA VAL A 30 -1.53 14.51 -1.13
C VAL A 30 -0.81 14.24 0.18
N ARG A 31 -1.56 14.07 1.27
CA ARG A 31 -0.99 13.71 2.56
C ARG A 31 -0.97 12.19 2.70
N ILE A 32 0.21 11.66 3.00
CA ILE A 32 0.47 10.22 3.15
C ILE A 32 0.90 9.97 4.59
N ARG A 33 0.30 9.01 5.28
CA ARG A 33 0.71 8.63 6.63
C ARG A 33 1.18 7.18 6.74
N THR A 34 1.90 6.92 7.82
CA THR A 34 2.25 5.57 8.24
C THR A 34 1.00 4.81 8.65
N LEU A 35 0.93 3.55 8.24
CA LEU A 35 -0.11 2.61 8.64
C LEU A 35 0.08 2.23 10.10
N SER A 36 -1.02 2.21 10.86
CA SER A 36 -1.04 1.48 12.14
C SER A 36 -0.89 -0.02 11.89
N GLY A 37 -0.59 -0.79 12.95
CA GLY A 37 -0.55 -2.25 12.84
C GLY A 37 -1.85 -2.83 12.26
N ALA A 38 -3.01 -2.37 12.74
CA ALA A 38 -4.31 -2.83 12.25
C ALA A 38 -4.56 -2.50 10.76
N GLU A 39 -4.13 -1.34 10.30
CA GLU A 39 -4.28 -0.96 8.89
C GLU A 39 -3.30 -1.69 7.98
N ARG A 40 -2.11 -2.00 8.48
CA ARG A 40 -1.15 -2.84 7.78
C ARG A 40 -1.71 -4.26 7.63
N ASP A 41 -2.27 -4.84 8.69
CA ASP A 41 -2.96 -6.13 8.62
C ASP A 41 -4.13 -6.09 7.62
N ALA A 42 -4.93 -5.01 7.64
CA ALA A 42 -6.03 -4.84 6.69
C ALA A 42 -5.51 -4.74 5.25
N PHE A 43 -4.43 -4.00 5.00
CA PHE A 43 -3.78 -3.92 3.70
C PHE A 43 -3.26 -5.30 3.25
N GLU A 44 -2.53 -6.02 4.10
CA GLU A 44 -2.02 -7.37 3.80
C GLU A 44 -3.17 -8.36 3.51
N ALA A 45 -4.30 -8.22 4.21
CA ALA A 45 -5.51 -9.00 3.91
C ALA A 45 -6.07 -8.68 2.52
N THR A 46 -5.99 -7.44 2.05
CA THR A 46 -6.38 -7.10 0.66
C THR A 46 -5.42 -7.63 -0.40
N LEU A 47 -4.19 -8.01 -0.01
CA LEU A 47 -3.22 -8.64 -0.91
C LEU A 47 -3.41 -10.14 -1.06
N MET A 48 -4.37 -10.74 -0.35
CA MET A 48 -4.71 -12.14 -0.48
C MET A 48 -6.16 -12.28 -0.91
N LYS A 49 -6.42 -13.08 -1.94
CA LYS A 49 -7.76 -13.53 -2.30
C LYS A 49 -7.86 -15.04 -2.17
N VAL A 50 -9.08 -15.53 -1.94
CA VAL A 50 -9.35 -16.97 -1.95
C VAL A 50 -9.89 -17.34 -3.32
N VAL A 51 -9.13 -18.15 -4.06
CA VAL A 51 -9.55 -18.74 -5.34
C VAL A 51 -9.55 -20.25 -5.16
N ASP A 52 -10.69 -20.90 -5.42
CA ASP A 52 -10.85 -22.36 -5.24
C ASP A 52 -10.41 -22.88 -3.85
N GLY A 53 -10.74 -22.13 -2.79
CA GLY A 53 -10.37 -22.49 -1.42
C GLY A 53 -8.89 -22.33 -1.07
N LYS A 54 -8.07 -21.82 -2.00
CA LYS A 54 -6.64 -21.52 -1.79
C LYS A 54 -6.42 -20.02 -1.66
N ARG A 55 -5.61 -19.60 -0.67
CA ARG A 55 -5.13 -18.22 -0.58
C ARG A 55 -4.10 -17.99 -1.67
N VAL A 56 -4.42 -17.10 -2.60
CA VAL A 56 -3.52 -16.67 -3.66
C VAL A 56 -3.28 -15.16 -3.54
N PRO A 57 -2.10 -14.66 -3.92
CA PRO A 57 -1.82 -13.24 -3.93
C PRO A 57 -2.76 -12.48 -4.87
N ASP A 58 -3.35 -11.39 -4.40
CA ASP A 58 -4.16 -10.46 -5.17
C ASP A 58 -3.36 -9.18 -5.45
N MET A 59 -2.55 -9.25 -6.49
CA MET A 59 -1.71 -8.14 -6.95
C MET A 59 -2.44 -7.16 -7.85
N ASP A 60 -3.75 -7.35 -8.08
CA ASP A 60 -4.57 -6.40 -8.81
C ASP A 60 -4.68 -5.09 -8.02
N ASN A 61 -4.47 -3.96 -8.71
CA ASN A 61 -4.52 -2.63 -8.12
C ASN A 61 -3.63 -2.44 -6.87
N LEU A 62 -2.53 -3.20 -6.73
CA LEU A 62 -1.63 -3.17 -5.57
C LEU A 62 -1.20 -1.75 -5.17
N ARG A 63 -0.79 -0.94 -6.17
CA ARG A 63 -0.41 0.46 -5.95
C ARG A 63 -1.58 1.28 -5.42
N ALA A 64 -2.76 1.12 -5.99
CA ALA A 64 -3.97 1.82 -5.55
C ALA A 64 -4.40 1.37 -4.14
N LYS A 65 -4.21 0.10 -3.77
CA LYS A 65 -4.49 -0.43 -2.43
C LYS A 65 -3.58 0.22 -1.39
N LEU A 66 -2.28 0.31 -1.68
CA LEU A 66 -1.35 0.98 -0.77
C LEU A 66 -1.71 2.45 -0.61
N LEU A 67 -2.06 3.12 -1.71
CA LEU A 67 -2.49 4.52 -1.67
C LEU A 67 -3.79 4.70 -0.90
N ALA A 68 -4.77 3.82 -1.07
CA ALA A 68 -5.99 3.90 -0.31
C ALA A 68 -5.76 3.70 1.19
N ALA A 69 -4.78 2.86 1.56
CA ALA A 69 -4.38 2.64 2.94
C ALA A 69 -3.61 3.82 3.54
N THR A 70 -2.80 4.51 2.75
CA THR A 70 -1.83 5.50 3.26
C THR A 70 -2.25 6.94 3.05
N VAL A 71 -3.09 7.23 2.07
CA VAL A 71 -3.55 8.59 1.77
C VAL A 71 -4.67 8.99 2.72
N VAL A 72 -4.47 10.13 3.37
CA VAL A 72 -5.38 10.66 4.39
C VAL A 72 -5.69 12.13 4.18
N ASP A 73 -6.79 12.56 4.79
CA ASP A 73 -7.22 13.95 4.83
C ASP A 73 -6.46 14.76 5.91
N GLU A 74 -6.86 16.01 6.13
CA GLU A 74 -6.32 16.89 7.16
C GLU A 74 -6.58 16.35 8.57
N GLU A 75 -7.66 15.58 8.75
CA GLU A 75 -8.05 14.91 10.00
C GLU A 75 -7.43 13.50 10.19
N ASP A 76 -6.41 13.12 9.39
CA ASP A 76 -5.76 11.79 9.44
C ASP A 76 -6.68 10.59 9.13
N LYS A 77 -7.86 10.86 8.56
CA LYS A 77 -8.83 9.86 8.08
C LYS A 77 -8.50 9.44 6.65
N GLN A 78 -8.58 8.13 6.36
CA GLN A 78 -8.44 7.62 5.00
C GLN A 78 -9.55 8.17 4.11
N ILE A 79 -9.16 8.72 2.96
CA ILE A 79 -10.11 9.32 2.01
C ILE A 79 -10.60 8.34 0.94
N PHE A 80 -9.86 7.25 0.73
CA PHE A 80 -10.17 6.26 -0.30
C PHE A 80 -10.55 4.92 0.33
N GLY A 81 -11.61 4.31 -0.19
CA GLY A 81 -12.03 2.97 0.17
C GLY A 81 -11.74 1.95 -0.93
N VAL A 82 -12.16 0.71 -0.67
CA VAL A 82 -12.04 -0.41 -1.62
C VAL A 82 -12.76 -0.12 -2.95
N GLN A 83 -13.84 0.64 -2.90
CA GLN A 83 -14.62 1.07 -4.07
C GLN A 83 -13.86 2.05 -4.99
N ASP A 84 -12.92 2.82 -4.45
CA ASP A 84 -12.19 3.84 -5.19
C ASP A 84 -10.94 3.28 -5.88
N LEU A 85 -10.55 2.04 -5.56
CA LEU A 85 -9.35 1.39 -6.12
C LEU A 85 -9.36 1.36 -7.64
N VAL A 86 -10.52 1.08 -8.25
CA VAL A 86 -10.66 1.05 -9.71
C VAL A 86 -10.50 2.45 -10.31
N ALA A 87 -11.02 3.48 -9.64
CA ALA A 87 -10.88 4.86 -10.09
C ALA A 87 -9.44 5.36 -9.93
N LEU A 88 -8.78 5.01 -8.83
CA LEU A 88 -7.37 5.27 -8.58
C LEU A 88 -6.48 4.57 -9.62
N GLY A 89 -6.71 3.28 -9.89
CA GLY A 89 -5.95 2.52 -10.88
C GLY A 89 -6.05 3.06 -12.32
N ARG A 90 -7.10 3.83 -12.63
CA ARG A 90 -7.28 4.51 -13.93
C ARG A 90 -6.60 5.88 -14.01
N LYS A 91 -6.02 6.40 -12.91
CA LYS A 91 -5.30 7.67 -12.92
C LYS A 91 -3.92 7.54 -13.59
N SER A 92 -3.25 8.68 -13.75
CA SER A 92 -1.90 8.75 -14.31
C SER A 92 -0.94 7.85 -13.51
N ALA A 93 -0.34 6.88 -14.20
CA ALA A 93 0.64 5.99 -13.60
C ALA A 93 1.84 6.75 -13.00
N ILE A 94 2.24 7.87 -13.60
CA ILE A 94 3.34 8.73 -13.12
C ILE A 94 2.97 9.37 -11.78
N ALA A 95 1.73 9.88 -11.67
CA ALA A 95 1.24 10.48 -10.44
C ALA A 95 1.18 9.45 -9.31
N ILE A 96 0.62 8.25 -9.61
CA ILE A 96 0.54 7.12 -8.69
C ILE A 96 1.92 6.68 -8.21
N ASP A 97 2.89 6.52 -9.13
CA ASP A 97 4.23 6.04 -8.79
C ASP A 97 4.96 6.99 -7.84
N ARG A 98 4.81 8.31 -8.04
CA ARG A 98 5.37 9.34 -7.14
C ARG A 98 4.90 9.19 -5.70
N ILE A 99 3.59 9.11 -5.49
CA ILE A 99 3.02 8.96 -4.14
C ILE A 99 3.28 7.57 -3.56
N PHE A 100 3.30 6.55 -4.42
CA PHE A 100 3.59 5.18 -4.03
C PHE A 100 5.01 5.02 -3.46
N GLY A 101 6.03 5.59 -4.09
CA GLY A 101 7.40 5.53 -3.57
C GLY A 101 7.56 6.20 -2.20
N VAL A 102 6.85 7.29 -1.95
CA VAL A 102 6.82 7.92 -0.62
C VAL A 102 6.09 7.04 0.39
N ALA A 103 4.92 6.50 0.03
CA ALA A 103 4.16 5.59 0.88
C ALA A 103 4.99 4.36 1.30
N GLN A 104 5.76 3.77 0.38
CA GLN A 104 6.67 2.67 0.68
C GLN A 104 7.76 3.09 1.66
N ARG A 105 8.43 4.23 1.40
CA ARG A 105 9.53 4.74 2.22
C ARG A 105 9.09 5.00 3.66
N ILE A 106 7.95 5.67 3.87
CA ILE A 106 7.51 6.02 5.23
C ILE A 106 7.02 4.79 6.00
N ASN A 107 6.47 3.78 5.31
CA ASN A 107 5.99 2.55 5.92
C ASN A 107 7.07 1.47 6.06
N GLY A 108 8.31 1.77 5.70
CA GLY A 108 9.41 0.80 5.75
C GLY A 108 9.17 -0.44 4.87
N MET A 109 8.33 -0.31 3.84
CA MET A 109 8.13 -1.37 2.86
C MET A 109 9.29 -1.29 1.88
N ALA A 110 10.21 -2.28 1.92
CA ALA A 110 11.32 -2.31 0.98
C ALA A 110 10.79 -2.26 -0.47
N PRO A 111 11.36 -1.44 -1.36
CA PRO A 111 10.93 -1.37 -2.76
C PRO A 111 10.96 -2.74 -3.43
N ASP A 112 11.99 -3.54 -3.13
CA ASP A 112 12.13 -4.94 -3.57
C ASP A 112 10.96 -5.83 -3.12
N ALA A 113 10.48 -5.73 -1.89
CA ALA A 113 9.42 -6.63 -1.40
C ALA A 113 8.10 -6.45 -2.17
N VAL A 114 7.82 -5.22 -2.60
CA VAL A 114 6.65 -4.94 -3.42
C VAL A 114 6.91 -5.22 -4.90
N GLU A 115 8.12 -4.93 -5.40
CA GLU A 115 8.50 -5.30 -6.75
C GLU A 115 8.55 -6.82 -6.97
N ASP A 116 9.00 -7.61 -6.00
CA ASP A 116 8.96 -9.08 -6.04
C ASP A 116 7.53 -9.59 -6.05
N ALA A 117 6.67 -8.99 -5.22
CA ALA A 117 5.23 -9.23 -5.26
C ALA A 117 4.62 -8.94 -6.65
N ILE A 118 5.09 -7.88 -7.32
CA ILE A 118 4.68 -7.52 -8.69
C ILE A 118 5.30 -8.48 -9.74
N LYS A 119 6.60 -8.78 -9.66
CA LYS A 119 7.37 -9.56 -10.65
C LYS A 119 6.98 -11.04 -10.65
N ASN A 120 6.75 -11.63 -9.47
CA ASN A 120 6.22 -13.00 -9.36
C ASN A 120 4.80 -13.14 -9.94
N SER A 121 4.13 -12.02 -10.25
CA SER A 121 2.81 -11.99 -10.88
C SER A 121 2.84 -11.78 -12.40
N THR A 122 4.02 -11.76 -13.05
CA THR A 122 4.02 -12.04 -14.49
C THR A 122 3.75 -13.53 -14.68
N PRO A 123 2.64 -13.94 -15.31
CA PRO A 123 2.63 -15.27 -15.90
C PRO A 123 3.77 -15.23 -16.93
N GLY A 124 4.87 -15.93 -16.63
CA GLY A 124 5.77 -16.33 -17.70
C GLY A 124 4.90 -16.94 -18.79
N PRO A 125 5.13 -16.63 -20.08
CA PRO A 125 4.36 -17.24 -21.16
C PRO A 125 4.34 -18.73 -20.87
N SER A 126 3.14 -19.27 -20.64
CA SER A 126 2.96 -20.69 -20.48
C SER A 126 3.39 -21.28 -21.82
N ASP A 127 4.65 -21.67 -21.90
CA ASP A 127 5.16 -22.46 -23.00
C ASP A 127 4.48 -23.81 -22.85
N GLY A 128 3.30 -23.89 -23.47
CA GLY A 128 2.62 -25.13 -23.73
C GLY A 128 3.52 -25.93 -24.67
N SER A 129 4.51 -26.62 -24.09
CA SER A 129 5.24 -27.67 -24.79
C SER A 129 4.31 -28.87 -24.91
N ILE A 130 3.42 -28.80 -25.91
CA ILE A 130 2.88 -29.97 -26.59
C ILE A 130 3.97 -30.50 -27.53
N SER A 131 4.56 -31.64 -27.18
CA SER A 131 5.27 -32.51 -28.11
C SER A 131 5.15 -33.90 -27.50
N ALA A 132 4.15 -34.67 -27.91
CA ALA A 132 4.16 -35.60 -29.05
C ALA A 132 4.94 -36.88 -28.71
#